data_AF-A0A2N4URJ6-F1
#
_entry.id   AF-A0A2N4URJ6-F1
#
_cell.length_a   1.000
_cell.length_b   1.000
_cell.length_c   1.000
_cell.angle_alpha   90.00
_cell.angle_beta   90.00
_cell.angle_gamma   90.00
#
_symmetry.space_group_name_H-M   'P 1'
#
loop_
_entity.id
_entity.type
_entity.pdbx_description
1 polymer ?
#
loop_
_entity_poly.entity_id
_entity_poly.type
_entity_poly.pdbx_seq_one_letter_code
_entity_poly.pdbx_strand_id
1 'polypeptide(L)'
;MADPHIKCELDILDKLTVILYRSAFTLAAIIMAVIGTETHTATPFLVIVALLASTTVHIYDKRFRWLIQGAGLFAAIWLISGLWQPLALGAALFVFSALSIKEYFCFRVKILLLTPLILAAFWFCFVFNVMHVAIGFAMVGAALLAFAAFSKWRMPLHFDIGDKSRYQV
;
A
#
# COMPACT_ATOMS: atom_id res chain seq x y z
N MET A 1 -0.54 -14.34 -7.04
CA MET A 1 -1.87 -13.70 -6.94
C MET A 1 -2.84 -14.77 -6.50
N ALA A 2 -3.72 -14.49 -5.54
CA ALA A 2 -4.74 -15.41 -5.06
C ALA A 2 -5.64 -15.93 -6.19
N ASP A 3 -5.84 -17.25 -6.28
CA ASP A 3 -6.78 -17.86 -7.25
C ASP A 3 -8.23 -17.68 -6.76
N PRO A 4 -9.07 -16.88 -7.45
CA PRO A 4 -10.45 -16.59 -7.03
C PRO A 4 -11.41 -17.78 -7.15
N HIS A 5 -11.01 -18.85 -7.85
CA HIS A 5 -11.86 -20.02 -8.05
C HIS A 5 -11.79 -21.01 -6.87
N ILE A 6 -10.85 -20.80 -5.94
CA ILE A 6 -10.64 -21.66 -4.78
C ILE A 6 -11.11 -20.93 -3.52
N LYS A 7 -12.13 -21.50 -2.86
CA LYS A 7 -12.57 -21.05 -1.53
C LYS A 7 -11.74 -21.74 -0.46
N CYS A 8 -10.69 -21.06 -0.02
CA CYS A 8 -9.92 -21.51 1.14
C CYS A 8 -10.72 -21.28 2.43
N GLU A 9 -10.69 -22.24 3.35
CA GLU A 9 -11.14 -22.01 4.72
C GLU A 9 -10.13 -21.11 5.45
N LEU A 10 -10.62 -19.97 5.92
CA LEU A 10 -9.83 -18.97 6.62
C LEU A 10 -9.82 -19.24 8.11
N ASP A 11 -8.64 -19.38 8.69
CA ASP A 11 -8.47 -19.38 10.14
C ASP A 11 -8.60 -17.96 10.72
N ILE A 12 -8.45 -17.82 12.04
CA ILE A 12 -8.60 -16.53 12.73
C ILE A 12 -7.47 -15.56 12.33
N LEU A 13 -6.24 -16.06 12.17
CA LEU A 13 -5.09 -15.23 11.82
C LEU A 13 -5.19 -14.76 10.37
N ASP A 14 -5.63 -15.61 9.46
CA ASP A 14 -5.95 -15.27 8.07
C ASP A 14 -6.97 -14.13 7.99
N LYS A 15 -8.07 -14.23 8.75
CA LYS A 15 -9.08 -13.17 8.77
C LYS A 15 -8.49 -11.87 9.30
N LEU A 16 -7.70 -11.95 10.37
CA LEU A 16 -7.04 -10.79 10.96
C LEU A 16 -6.10 -10.11 9.97
N THR A 17 -5.20 -10.86 9.32
CA THR A 17 -4.24 -10.29 8.36
C THR A 17 -4.94 -9.69 7.15
N VAL A 18 -6.00 -10.31 6.64
CA VAL A 18 -6.80 -9.73 5.55
C VAL A 18 -7.49 -8.44 5.98
N ILE A 19 -8.08 -8.39 7.17
CA ILE A 19 -8.74 -7.18 7.70
C ILE A 19 -7.73 -6.05 7.91
N LEU A 20 -6.55 -6.36 8.47
CA LEU A 20 -5.47 -5.40 8.66
C LEU A 20 -4.96 -4.86 7.32
N TYR A 21 -4.73 -5.74 6.34
CA TYR A 21 -4.33 -5.38 4.99
C TYR A 21 -5.33 -4.42 4.32
N ARG A 22 -6.63 -4.74 4.38
CA ARG A 22 -7.69 -3.90 3.80
C ARG A 22 -7.84 -2.57 4.52
N SER A 23 -7.76 -2.60 5.86
CA SER A 23 -7.78 -1.38 6.68
C SER A 23 -6.59 -0.48 6.37
N ALA A 24 -5.42 -1.05 6.08
CA ALA A 24 -4.25 -0.29 5.72
C ALA A 24 -4.44 0.52 4.43
N PHE A 25 -5.12 -0.03 3.42
CA PHE A 25 -5.50 0.73 2.23
C PHE A 25 -6.45 1.89 2.54
N THR A 26 -7.46 1.67 3.37
CA THR A 26 -8.40 2.72 3.79
C THR A 26 -7.67 3.85 4.53
N LEU A 27 -6.81 3.50 5.50
CA LEU A 27 -6.04 4.47 6.27
C LEU A 27 -5.04 5.22 5.39
N ALA A 28 -4.37 4.53 4.47
CA ALA A 28 -3.44 5.17 3.53
C ALA A 28 -4.15 6.21 2.66
N ALA A 29 -5.38 5.93 2.20
CA ALA A 29 -6.18 6.90 1.45
C ALA A 29 -6.49 8.16 2.29
N ILE A 30 -6.89 7.99 3.55
CA ILE A 30 -7.17 9.11 4.47
C ILE A 30 -5.89 9.93 4.72
N ILE A 31 -4.78 9.26 5.01
CA ILE A 31 -3.50 9.92 5.26
C ILE A 31 -3.03 10.68 4.02
N MET A 32 -3.15 10.09 2.83
CA MET A 32 -2.81 10.74 1.57
C MET A 32 -3.66 12.00 1.30
N ALA A 33 -4.90 12.07 1.80
CA ALA A 33 -5.73 13.27 1.65
C ALA A 33 -5.21 14.46 2.46
N VAL A 34 -4.46 14.22 3.54
CA VAL A 34 -3.91 15.28 4.43
C VAL A 34 -2.40 15.47 4.30
N ILE A 35 -1.67 14.47 3.76
CA ILE A 35 -0.20 14.50 3.70
C ILE A 35 0.35 15.62 2.82
N GLY A 36 -0.44 16.13 1.87
CA GLY A 36 -0.04 17.24 1.01
C GLY A 36 0.15 18.55 1.77
N THR A 37 -0.62 18.78 2.84
CA THR A 37 -0.52 19.99 3.67
C THR A 37 0.30 19.75 4.93
N GLU A 38 0.19 18.57 5.53
CA GLU A 38 0.82 18.22 6.82
C GLU A 38 1.87 17.11 6.63
N THR A 39 2.76 17.24 5.64
CA THR A 39 3.65 16.13 5.24
C THR A 39 4.51 15.61 6.39
N HIS A 40 5.08 16.51 7.20
CA HIS A 40 5.97 16.13 8.29
C HIS A 40 5.24 15.28 9.34
N THR A 41 4.04 15.72 9.74
CA THR A 41 3.21 15.07 10.75
C THR A 41 2.54 13.79 10.25
N ALA A 42 2.14 13.76 8.97
CA ALA A 42 1.42 12.63 8.38
C ALA A 42 2.35 11.48 7.92
N THR A 43 3.62 11.76 7.61
CA THR A 43 4.58 10.74 7.13
C THR A 43 4.72 9.54 8.09
N PRO A 44 4.91 9.73 9.42
CA PRO A 44 5.00 8.59 10.34
C PRO A 44 3.79 7.66 10.29
N PHE A 45 2.59 8.21 10.20
CA PHE A 45 1.38 7.41 10.07
C PHE A 45 1.36 6.63 8.76
N LEU A 46 1.75 7.24 7.64
CA LEU A 46 1.81 6.52 6.36
C LEU A 46 2.84 5.39 6.40
N VAL A 47 3.99 5.60 7.04
CA VAL A 47 5.04 4.59 7.23
C VAL A 47 4.53 3.42 8.08
N ILE A 48 3.84 3.69 9.20
CA ILE A 48 3.23 2.65 10.05
C ILE A 48 2.22 1.82 9.24
N VAL A 49 1.35 2.49 8.48
CA VAL A 49 0.33 1.83 7.68
C VAL A 49 0.95 1.05 6.51
N ALA A 50 2.02 1.56 5.90
CA ALA A 50 2.79 0.84 4.89
C ALA A 50 3.45 -0.42 5.47
N LEU A 51 4.05 -0.33 6.65
CA LEU A 51 4.61 -1.48 7.35
C LEU A 51 3.53 -2.53 7.61
N LEU A 52 2.37 -2.12 8.15
CA LEU A 52 1.23 -3.00 8.38
C LEU A 52 0.74 -3.68 7.10
N ALA A 53 0.57 -2.93 6.01
CA ALA A 53 0.17 -3.48 4.73
C ALA A 53 1.19 -4.47 4.19
N SER A 54 2.48 -4.17 4.33
CA SER A 54 3.58 -4.98 3.82
C SER A 54 3.78 -6.30 4.58
N THR A 55 3.48 -6.34 5.88
CA THR A 55 3.59 -7.55 6.71
C THR A 55 2.36 -8.44 6.63
N THR A 56 1.22 -7.88 6.20
CA THR A 56 -0.06 -8.59 6.06
C THR A 56 -0.41 -8.88 4.59
N VAL A 57 0.51 -8.63 3.66
CA VAL A 57 0.29 -8.89 2.24
C VAL A 57 0.40 -10.38 1.92
N HIS A 58 -0.60 -10.87 1.21
CA HIS A 58 -0.68 -12.23 0.71
C HIS A 58 -0.25 -12.27 -0.77
N ILE A 59 0.98 -12.70 -1.03
CA ILE A 59 1.56 -12.90 -2.37
C ILE A 59 2.29 -14.25 -2.41
N TYR A 60 1.98 -15.05 -3.43
CA TYR A 60 2.57 -16.39 -3.62
C TYR A 60 4.07 -16.37 -3.89
N ASP A 61 4.54 -15.42 -4.68
CA ASP A 61 5.95 -15.31 -5.05
C ASP A 61 6.74 -14.65 -3.91
N LYS A 62 7.73 -15.38 -3.39
CA LYS A 62 8.53 -14.93 -2.24
C LYS A 62 9.40 -13.72 -2.56
N ARG A 63 9.82 -13.53 -3.81
CA ARG A 63 10.68 -12.39 -4.22
C ARG A 63 9.92 -11.08 -4.08
N PHE A 64 8.69 -11.03 -4.59
CA PHE A 64 7.84 -9.84 -4.48
C PHE A 64 7.40 -9.58 -3.04
N ARG A 65 7.06 -10.62 -2.29
CA ARG A 65 6.72 -10.49 -0.87
C ARG A 65 7.89 -9.93 -0.06
N TRP A 66 9.10 -10.46 -0.26
CA TRP A 66 10.32 -9.96 0.38
C TRP A 66 10.63 -8.51 -0.01
N LEU A 67 10.48 -8.15 -1.28
CA LEU A 67 10.69 -6.78 -1.75
C LEU A 67 9.71 -5.79 -1.09
N ILE A 68 8.42 -6.12 -1.03
CA ILE A 68 7.39 -5.25 -0.45
C ILE A 68 7.56 -5.13 1.06
N GLN A 69 7.77 -6.26 1.75
CA GLN A 69 8.01 -6.28 3.20
C GLN A 69 9.32 -5.57 3.55
N GLY A 70 10.38 -5.78 2.76
CA GLY A 70 11.66 -5.12 2.91
C GLY A 70 11.54 -3.60 2.74
N ALA A 71 10.75 -3.13 1.77
CA ALA A 71 10.48 -1.70 1.60
C ALA A 71 9.71 -1.10 2.79
N GLY A 72 8.70 -1.81 3.32
CA GLY A 72 7.96 -1.37 4.52
C GLY A 72 8.84 -1.30 5.76
N LEU A 73 9.67 -2.33 5.98
CA LEU A 73 10.64 -2.35 7.08
C LEU A 73 11.71 -1.27 6.94
N PHE A 74 12.25 -1.08 5.73
CA PHE A 74 13.20 -0.03 5.42
C PHE A 74 12.61 1.35 5.71
N ALA A 75 11.36 1.62 5.28
CA ALA A 75 10.68 2.88 5.57
C ALA A 75 10.62 3.18 7.07
N ALA A 76 10.27 2.17 7.88
CA ALA A 76 10.18 2.31 9.33
C ALA A 76 11.54 2.54 9.99
N ILE A 77 12.56 1.74 9.66
CA ILE A 77 13.91 1.89 10.21
C ILE A 77 14.50 3.24 9.80
N TRP A 78 14.32 3.65 8.54
CA TRP A 78 14.81 4.92 8.05
C TRP A 78 14.15 6.11 8.76
N LEU A 79 12.83 6.04 9.00
CA LEU A 79 12.13 7.06 9.76
C LEU A 79 12.66 7.16 11.20
N ILE A 80 12.82 6.03 11.89
CA ILE A 80 13.31 5.97 13.28
C ILE A 80 14.76 6.48 13.38
N SER A 81 15.58 6.25 12.36
CA SER A 81 16.96 6.75 12.32
C SER A 81 17.06 8.28 12.28
N GLY A 82 15.97 8.98 11.96
CA GLY A 82 15.93 10.45 11.95
C GLY A 82 16.78 11.10 10.85
N LEU A 83 17.24 10.33 9.85
CA LEU A 83 18.14 10.81 8.80
C LEU A 83 17.44 11.75 7.80
N TRP A 84 16.81 11.18 6.77
CA TRP A 84 16.17 11.94 5.70
C TRP A 84 14.75 11.44 5.50
N GLN A 85 13.79 12.11 6.15
CA GLN A 85 12.38 11.74 6.17
C GLN A 85 11.75 11.55 4.78
N PRO A 86 12.05 12.36 3.74
CA PRO A 86 11.53 12.12 2.41
C PRO A 86 11.85 10.72 1.86
N LEU A 87 12.99 10.12 2.20
CA LEU A 87 13.32 8.77 1.75
C LEU A 87 12.48 7.69 2.47
N ALA A 88 12.18 7.88 3.75
CA ALA A 88 11.23 7.01 4.45
C ALA A 88 9.83 7.10 3.83
N LEU A 89 9.38 8.32 3.50
CA LEU A 89 8.12 8.55 2.78
C LEU A 89 8.12 7.86 1.40
N GLY A 90 9.20 8.01 0.63
CA GLY A 90 9.34 7.38 -0.69
C GLY A 90 9.24 5.85 -0.62
N ALA A 91 9.88 5.23 0.38
CA ALA A 91 9.78 3.80 0.61
C ALA A 91 8.36 3.35 1.01
N ALA A 92 7.65 4.12 1.84
CA ALA A 92 6.25 3.85 2.17
C ALA A 92 5.33 3.97 0.94
N LEU A 93 5.53 4.99 0.11
CA LEU A 93 4.80 5.17 -1.16
C LEU A 93 5.08 4.05 -2.16
N PHE A 94 6.31 3.54 -2.19
CA PHE A 94 6.67 2.38 -3.00
C PHE A 94 5.87 1.13 -2.60
N VAL A 95 5.68 0.88 -1.30
CA VAL A 95 4.82 -0.22 -0.81
C VAL A 95 3.42 -0.09 -1.41
N PHE A 96 2.76 1.05 -1.25
CA PHE A 96 1.41 1.24 -1.79
C PHE A 96 1.34 1.23 -3.32
N SER A 97 2.42 1.63 -4.00
CA SER A 97 2.54 1.51 -5.45
C SER A 97 2.56 0.05 -5.89
N ALA A 98 3.42 -0.77 -5.26
CA ALA A 98 3.52 -2.21 -5.55
C ALA A 98 2.21 -2.94 -5.21
N LEU A 99 1.58 -2.60 -4.08
CA LEU A 99 0.28 -3.15 -3.70
C LEU A 99 -0.83 -2.73 -4.67
N SER A 100 -0.84 -1.49 -5.17
CA SER A 100 -1.83 -1.05 -6.16
C SER A 100 -1.69 -1.81 -7.48
N ILE A 101 -0.46 -2.11 -7.91
CA ILE A 101 -0.22 -2.98 -9.08
C ILE A 101 -0.72 -4.40 -8.82
N LYS A 102 -0.48 -4.96 -7.63
CA LYS A 102 -1.07 -6.26 -7.24
C LYS A 102 -2.59 -6.20 -7.39
N GLU A 103 -3.21 -5.13 -6.91
CA GLU A 103 -4.66 -4.98 -6.95
C GLU A 103 -5.24 -4.74 -8.35
N TYR A 104 -4.46 -4.14 -9.26
CA TYR A 104 -4.82 -4.12 -10.68
C TYR A 104 -5.08 -5.54 -11.21
N PHE A 105 -4.26 -6.54 -10.84
CA PHE A 105 -4.48 -7.91 -11.30
C PHE A 105 -5.75 -8.53 -10.71
N CYS A 106 -6.12 -8.18 -9.47
CA CYS A 106 -7.35 -8.63 -8.81
C CYS A 106 -8.62 -8.05 -9.45
N PHE A 107 -8.66 -6.74 -9.69
CA PHE A 107 -9.86 -6.06 -10.18
C PHE A 107 -9.91 -5.93 -11.71
N ARG A 108 -8.76 -6.11 -12.39
CA ARG A 108 -8.53 -5.75 -13.80
C ARG A 108 -8.87 -4.29 -14.12
N VAL A 109 -8.79 -3.39 -13.12
CA VAL A 109 -9.09 -1.97 -13.28
C VAL A 109 -7.83 -1.20 -13.62
N LYS A 110 -7.66 -0.85 -14.89
CA LYS A 110 -6.46 -0.17 -15.44
C LYS A 110 -6.09 1.13 -14.71
N ILE A 111 -7.05 1.83 -14.11
CA ILE A 111 -6.78 3.09 -13.39
C ILE A 111 -5.80 2.91 -12.22
N LEU A 112 -5.72 1.72 -11.61
CA LEU A 112 -4.80 1.44 -10.51
C LEU A 112 -3.33 1.36 -10.95
N LEU A 113 -3.07 1.21 -12.25
CA LEU A 113 -1.72 1.31 -12.81
C LEU A 113 -1.20 2.76 -12.83
N LEU A 114 -2.09 3.74 -12.66
CA LEU A 114 -1.71 5.15 -12.53
C LEU A 114 -1.18 5.47 -11.12
N THR A 115 -1.57 4.68 -10.10
CA THR A 115 -1.19 4.94 -8.71
C THR A 115 0.33 5.06 -8.49
N PRO A 116 1.19 4.16 -9.01
CA PRO A 116 2.64 4.28 -8.87
C PRO A 116 3.18 5.60 -9.44
N LEU A 117 2.67 6.05 -10.59
CA LEU A 117 3.10 7.28 -11.23
C LEU A 117 2.70 8.50 -10.40
N ILE A 118 1.47 8.50 -9.86
CA ILE A 118 0.96 9.60 -9.04
C ILE A 118 1.70 9.69 -7.71
N LEU A 119 1.93 8.56 -7.03
CA LEU A 119 2.66 8.55 -5.76
C LEU A 119 4.13 8.95 -5.95
N ALA A 120 4.76 8.52 -7.04
CA ALA A 120 6.11 8.95 -7.40
C ALA A 120 6.17 10.45 -7.74
N ALA A 121 5.18 10.97 -8.47
CA ALA A 121 5.09 12.39 -8.80
C ALA A 121 4.86 13.25 -7.55
N PHE A 122 4.01 12.80 -6.61
CA PHE A 122 3.85 13.43 -5.30
C PHE A 122 5.19 13.52 -4.56
N TRP A 123 5.89 12.39 -4.42
CA TRP A 123 7.18 12.34 -3.75
C TRP A 123 8.22 13.26 -4.40
N PHE A 124 8.30 13.25 -5.73
CA PHE A 124 9.18 14.13 -6.49
C PHE A 124 8.85 15.60 -6.22
N CYS A 125 7.59 16.00 -6.36
CA CYS A 125 7.18 17.39 -6.09
C CYS A 125 7.50 17.81 -4.66
N PHE A 126 7.34 16.91 -3.68
CA PHE A 126 7.69 17.18 -2.29
C PHE A 126 9.21 17.39 -2.13
N VAL A 127 10.05 16.52 -2.67
CA VAL A 127 11.53 16.63 -2.59
C VAL A 127 12.04 17.91 -3.24
N PHE A 128 11.45 18.34 -4.36
CA PHE A 128 11.82 19.57 -5.07
C PHE A 128 11.04 20.82 -4.61
N ASN A 129 10.29 20.72 -3.50
CA ASN A 129 9.58 21.83 -2.88
C ASN A 129 8.52 22.51 -3.77
N VAL A 130 7.85 21.75 -4.65
CA VAL A 130 6.75 22.21 -5.50
C VAL A 130 5.40 21.89 -4.83
N MET A 131 5.15 22.50 -3.67
CA MET A 131 4.08 22.09 -2.75
C MET A 131 2.66 22.16 -3.35
N HIS A 132 2.34 23.19 -4.14
CA HIS A 132 1.01 23.32 -4.75
C HIS A 132 0.66 22.13 -5.66
N VAL A 133 1.65 21.66 -6.43
CA VAL A 133 1.48 20.51 -7.32
C VAL A 133 1.49 19.20 -6.52
N ALA A 134 2.31 19.12 -5.46
CA ALA A 134 2.34 17.99 -4.55
C ALA A 134 0.96 17.73 -3.91
N ILE A 135 0.26 18.78 -3.46
CA ILE A 135 -1.11 18.65 -2.90
C ILE A 135 -2.06 18.03 -3.93
N GLY A 136 -2.00 18.48 -5.19
CA GLY A 136 -2.79 17.91 -6.27
C GLY A 136 -2.54 16.41 -6.45
N PHE A 137 -1.28 16.00 -6.53
CA PHE A 137 -0.92 14.57 -6.63
C PHE A 137 -1.30 13.77 -5.38
N ALA A 138 -1.19 14.35 -4.18
CA ALA A 138 -1.60 13.71 -2.94
C ALA A 138 -3.11 13.41 -2.95
N MET A 139 -3.93 14.36 -3.37
CA MET A 139 -5.39 14.20 -3.49
C MET A 139 -5.78 13.15 -4.54
N VAL A 140 -5.12 13.14 -5.70
CA VAL A 140 -5.35 12.10 -6.71
C VAL A 140 -4.90 10.73 -6.19
N GLY A 141 -3.76 10.66 -5.49
CA GLY A 141 -3.28 9.44 -4.84
C GLY A 141 -4.25 8.91 -3.79
N ALA A 142 -4.80 9.80 -2.96
CA ALA A 142 -5.84 9.48 -1.98
C ALA A 142 -7.09 8.88 -2.64
N ALA A 143 -7.56 9.49 -3.73
CA ALA A 143 -8.72 8.99 -4.48
C ALA A 143 -8.48 7.59 -5.08
N LEU A 144 -7.29 7.36 -5.65
CA LEU A 144 -6.92 6.05 -6.22
C LEU A 144 -6.82 4.96 -5.14
N LEU A 145 -6.21 5.28 -3.99
CA LEU A 145 -6.13 4.34 -2.86
C LEU A 145 -7.50 4.10 -2.23
N ALA A 146 -8.36 5.12 -2.12
CA ALA A 146 -9.73 4.98 -1.66
C ALA A 146 -10.54 4.07 -2.59
N PHE A 147 -10.36 4.22 -3.92
CA PHE A 147 -10.99 3.35 -4.91
C PHE A 147 -10.52 1.89 -4.77
N ALA A 148 -9.23 1.67 -4.58
CA ALA A 148 -8.68 0.33 -4.31
C ALA A 148 -9.25 -0.26 -3.00
N ALA A 149 -9.28 0.54 -1.92
CA ALA A 149 -9.83 0.14 -0.63
C ALA A 149 -11.32 -0.23 -0.74
N PHE A 150 -12.12 0.63 -1.37
CA PHE A 150 -13.55 0.39 -1.58
C PHE A 150 -13.78 -0.89 -2.39
N SER A 151 -13.03 -1.08 -3.48
CA SER A 151 -13.11 -2.29 -4.30
C SER A 151 -12.75 -3.54 -3.49
N LYS A 152 -11.76 -3.44 -2.59
CA LYS A 152 -11.39 -4.53 -1.67
C LYS A 152 -12.47 -4.88 -0.68
N TRP A 153 -13.07 -3.89 -0.03
CA TRP A 153 -14.10 -4.12 0.98
C TRP A 153 -15.35 -4.80 0.40
N ARG A 154 -15.64 -4.61 -0.89
CA ARG A 154 -16.74 -5.29 -1.58
C ARG A 154 -16.48 -6.77 -1.88
N MET A 155 -15.24 -7.24 -1.79
CA MET A 155 -14.89 -8.63 -2.07
C MET A 155 -14.97 -9.52 -0.82
N PRO A 156 -15.35 -10.79 -0.94
CA PRO A 156 -15.23 -11.76 0.16
C PRO A 156 -13.78 -11.91 0.62
N LEU A 157 -13.55 -12.17 1.91
CA LEU A 157 -12.21 -12.17 2.50
C LEU A 157 -11.26 -13.23 1.91
N HIS A 158 -11.78 -14.39 1.48
CA HIS A 158 -10.94 -15.50 0.99
C HIS A 158 -10.22 -15.18 -0.33
N PHE A 159 -10.68 -14.16 -1.07
CA PHE A 159 -10.04 -13.70 -2.30
C PHE A 159 -8.68 -13.04 -2.08
N ASP A 160 -8.34 -12.61 -0.86
CA ASP A 160 -7.03 -12.02 -0.58
C ASP A 160 -5.94 -13.09 -0.40
N ILE A 161 -6.29 -14.28 0.08
CA ILE A 161 -5.33 -15.38 0.33
C ILE A 161 -5.25 -16.33 -0.86
N GLY A 162 -6.40 -16.75 -1.39
CA GLY A 162 -6.50 -17.78 -2.44
C GLY A 162 -5.99 -19.15 -2.00
N ASP A 163 -5.47 -19.91 -2.95
CA ASP A 163 -4.84 -21.22 -2.75
C ASP A 163 -3.53 -21.15 -1.93
N LYS A 164 -3.57 -21.72 -0.72
CA LYS A 164 -2.41 -21.80 0.19
C LYS A 164 -1.28 -22.71 -0.32
N SER A 165 -1.60 -23.70 -1.17
CA SER A 165 -0.58 -24.64 -1.70
C SER A 165 0.40 -23.99 -2.67
N ARG A 166 0.03 -22.84 -3.25
CA ARG A 166 0.84 -22.10 -4.23
C ARG A 166 1.85 -21.15 -3.60
N TYR A 167 1.85 -21.00 -2.28
CA TYR A 167 2.83 -20.15 -1.62
C TYR A 167 4.22 -20.77 -1.72
N GLN A 168 5.14 -20.01 -2.31
CA GLN A 168 6.55 -20.38 -2.29
C GLN A 168 7.09 -20.20 -0.87
N VAL A 169 7.82 -21.22 -0.41
CA VAL A 169 8.63 -21.19 0.81
C VAL A 169 9.98 -20.57 0.49
#